data_AF-A0AAW0N6L7-F1
#
_entry.id   AF-A0AAW0N6L7-F1
#
_cell.length_a   1.000
_cell.length_b   1.000
_cell.length_c   1.000
_cell.angle_alpha   90.00
_cell.angle_beta   90.00
_cell.angle_gamma   90.00
#
_symmetry.space_group_name_H-M   'P 1'
#
loop_
_entity.id
_entity.type
_entity.pdbx_description
1 polymer ?
#
loop_
_entity_poly.entity_id
_entity_poly.type
_entity_poly.pdbx_seq_one_letter_code
_entity_poly.pdbx_strand_id
1 'polypeptide(L)'
;MPERHPEQMSVLPQRAPLDIEEQRFYTELFPKLLTQTLSHPTKDKMRILRLSREKGSLQFEGNTVHIYPDYSPGTVKKRREFDAVKKKLRDDGIKYSLLYPSTLSVLVDGKQKRFRTSKEAESFFRNASDQRRK
;
A
#
# COMPACT_ATOMS: atom_id res chain seq x y z
N MET A 1 61.44 28.21 -16.46
CA MET A 1 60.34 27.29 -16.79
C MET A 1 60.92 26.01 -17.37
N PRO A 2 60.40 24.81 -17.04
CA PRO A 2 58.97 24.59 -16.78
C PRO A 2 58.61 23.89 -15.46
N GLU A 3 57.44 24.30 -14.97
CA GLU A 3 56.57 23.61 -14.03
C GLU A 3 55.92 22.36 -14.68
N ARG A 4 55.52 21.38 -13.85
CA ARG A 4 54.40 20.44 -14.07
C ARG A 4 54.16 19.66 -12.76
N HIS A 5 53.29 20.16 -11.88
CA HIS A 5 51.84 19.90 -11.74
C HIS A 5 51.52 18.78 -10.71
N PRO A 6 50.78 19.09 -9.62
CA PRO A 6 50.19 18.11 -8.73
C PRO A 6 48.87 17.61 -9.35
N GLU A 7 48.60 16.30 -9.23
CA GLU A 7 47.28 15.65 -9.19
C GLU A 7 47.45 14.15 -9.51
N GLN A 8 47.80 13.36 -8.50
CA GLN A 8 47.42 11.95 -8.50
C GLN A 8 46.02 11.83 -7.86
N MET A 9 45.02 12.37 -8.55
CA MET A 9 43.64 11.98 -8.32
C MET A 9 43.49 10.56 -8.86
N SER A 10 43.21 9.62 -7.95
CA SER A 10 42.91 8.24 -8.25
C SER A 10 41.79 8.16 -9.29
N VAL A 11 42.15 7.93 -10.55
CA VAL A 11 41.20 7.64 -11.60
C VAL A 11 40.62 6.27 -11.30
N LEU A 12 39.42 6.23 -10.70
CA LEU A 12 38.60 5.03 -10.75
C LEU A 12 38.49 4.62 -12.22
N PRO A 13 38.70 3.34 -12.58
CA PRO A 13 38.63 2.92 -13.97
C PRO A 13 37.24 3.30 -14.48
N GLN A 14 37.21 4.13 -15.53
CA GLN A 14 35.98 4.44 -16.24
C GLN A 14 35.43 3.10 -16.73
N ARG A 15 34.32 2.64 -16.14
CA ARG A 15 33.57 1.50 -16.69
C ARG A 15 33.28 1.82 -18.14
N ALA A 16 33.52 0.84 -19.02
CA ALA A 16 33.16 0.95 -20.42
C ALA A 16 31.71 1.47 -20.55
N PRO A 17 31.41 2.31 -21.56
CA PRO A 17 30.05 2.74 -21.80
C PRO A 17 29.18 1.49 -21.91
N LEU A 18 28.14 1.43 -21.08
CA LEU A 18 27.17 0.33 -21.06
C LEU A 18 26.72 0.07 -22.50
N ASP A 19 26.73 -1.19 -22.92
CA ASP A 19 26.29 -1.58 -24.27
C ASP A 19 24.84 -1.11 -24.52
N ILE A 20 24.45 -0.89 -25.77
CA ILE A 20 23.13 -0.40 -26.16
C ILE A 20 22.03 -1.33 -25.61
N GLU A 21 22.28 -2.64 -25.58
CA GLU A 21 21.37 -3.62 -24.97
C GLU A 21 21.30 -3.51 -23.43
N GLU A 22 22.41 -3.24 -22.76
CA GLU A 22 22.41 -2.93 -21.32
C GLU A 22 21.71 -1.60 -21.03
N GLN A 23 21.97 -0.55 -21.82
CA GLN A 23 21.29 0.73 -21.69
C GLN A 23 19.79 0.59 -21.89
N ARG A 24 19.36 -0.21 -22.88
CA ARG A 24 17.95 -0.57 -23.09
C ARG A 24 17.39 -1.38 -21.93
N PHE A 25 18.18 -2.29 -21.36
CA PHE A 25 17.78 -3.02 -20.15
C PHE A 25 17.53 -2.06 -18.98
N TYR A 26 18.43 -1.12 -18.70
CA TYR A 26 18.28 -0.16 -17.59
C TYR A 26 17.18 0.89 -17.83
N THR A 27 16.95 1.31 -19.08
CA THR A 27 15.97 2.36 -19.41
C THR A 27 14.55 1.82 -19.68
N GLU A 28 14.41 0.65 -20.30
CA GLU A 28 13.11 0.12 -20.74
C GLU A 28 12.60 -1.07 -19.90
N LEU A 29 13.50 -1.95 -19.45
CA LEU A 29 13.15 -3.18 -18.74
C LEU A 29 13.20 -3.02 -17.22
N PHE A 30 14.24 -2.38 -16.68
CA PHE A 30 14.42 -2.18 -15.24
C PHE A 30 13.22 -1.51 -14.56
N PRO A 31 12.63 -0.40 -15.07
CA PRO A 31 11.45 0.19 -14.44
C PRO A 31 10.22 -0.74 -14.47
N LYS A 32 10.06 -1.57 -15.51
CA LYS A 32 8.96 -2.56 -15.62
C LYS A 32 9.19 -3.75 -14.67
N LEU A 33 10.43 -4.24 -14.58
CA LEU A 33 10.81 -5.34 -13.69
C LEU A 33 10.68 -4.93 -12.22
N LEU A 34 11.14 -3.72 -11.88
CA LEU A 34 11.08 -3.16 -10.53
C LEU A 34 9.63 -2.90 -10.08
N THR A 35 8.79 -2.36 -10.97
CA THR A 35 7.36 -2.16 -10.66
C THR A 35 6.63 -3.50 -10.49
N GLN A 36 6.94 -4.50 -11.31
CA GLN A 36 6.31 -5.83 -11.21
C GLN A 36 6.76 -6.61 -9.97
N THR A 37 8.04 -6.58 -9.59
CA THR A 37 8.53 -7.29 -8.40
C THR A 37 8.20 -6.58 -7.08
N LEU A 38 8.13 -5.25 -7.04
CA LEU A 38 7.78 -4.50 -5.83
C LEU A 38 6.27 -4.44 -5.55
N SER A 39 5.42 -4.60 -6.58
CA SER A 39 3.95 -4.53 -6.45
C SER A 39 3.28 -5.86 -6.08
N HIS A 40 3.98 -7.00 -6.16
CA HIS A 40 3.40 -8.29 -5.78
C HIS A 40 3.75 -8.60 -4.31
N PRO A 41 2.79 -8.52 -3.37
CA PRO A 41 3.02 -9.10 -2.06
C PRO A 41 3.26 -10.59 -2.26
N THR A 42 4.47 -11.05 -1.94
CA THR A 42 4.83 -12.46 -2.04
C THR A 42 3.83 -13.31 -1.24
N LYS A 43 3.63 -14.57 -1.65
CA LYS A 43 2.71 -15.50 -0.95
C LYS A 43 2.98 -15.53 0.55
N ASP A 44 4.25 -15.45 0.94
CA ASP A 44 4.68 -15.44 2.34
C ASP A 44 4.27 -14.16 3.07
N LYS A 45 4.42 -12.97 2.46
CA LYS A 45 3.93 -11.71 3.05
C LYS A 45 2.44 -11.78 3.34
N MET A 46 1.65 -12.29 2.40
CA MET A 46 0.20 -12.46 2.59
C MET A 46 -0.11 -13.49 3.67
N ARG A 47 0.62 -14.60 3.72
CA ARG A 47 0.48 -15.66 4.73
C ARG A 47 0.79 -15.12 6.13
N ILE A 48 1.89 -14.40 6.32
CA ILE A 48 2.26 -13.80 7.61
C ILE A 48 1.19 -12.80 8.07
N LEU A 49 0.74 -11.91 7.18
CA LEU A 49 -0.32 -10.94 7.50
C LEU A 49 -1.65 -11.62 7.87
N ARG A 50 -1.98 -12.76 7.24
CA ARG A 50 -3.16 -13.56 7.57
C ARG A 50 -3.02 -14.19 8.95
N LEU A 51 -1.93 -14.92 9.19
CA LEU A 51 -1.66 -15.59 10.46
C LEU A 51 -1.60 -14.60 11.63
N SER A 52 -1.02 -13.42 11.40
CA SER A 52 -1.00 -12.34 12.40
C SER A 52 -2.41 -11.89 12.80
N ARG A 53 -3.34 -11.75 11.85
CA ARG A 53 -4.73 -11.35 12.14
C ARG A 53 -5.52 -12.46 12.83
N GLU A 54 -5.33 -13.71 12.42
CA GLU A 54 -6.02 -14.87 12.99
C GLU A 54 -5.59 -15.13 14.44
N LYS A 55 -4.30 -14.93 14.75
CA LYS A 55 -3.79 -15.10 16.11
C LYS A 55 -4.16 -13.96 17.06
N GLY A 56 -4.40 -12.75 16.54
CA GLY A 56 -4.76 -11.58 17.34
C GLY A 56 -3.56 -10.95 18.06
N SER A 57 -3.18 -11.49 19.23
CA SER A 57 -2.03 -11.00 19.99
C SER A 57 -0.77 -11.80 19.68
N LEU A 58 0.27 -11.13 19.18
CA LEU A 58 1.60 -11.71 18.97
C LEU A 58 2.53 -11.21 20.07
N GLN A 59 3.27 -12.14 20.69
CA GLN A 59 4.30 -11.80 21.67
C GLN A 59 5.67 -12.27 21.18
N PHE A 60 6.68 -11.43 21.38
CA PHE A 60 8.08 -11.74 21.13
C PHE A 60 8.89 -11.18 22.30
N GLU A 61 9.64 -12.04 23.00
CA GLU A 61 10.44 -11.67 24.18
C GLU A 61 9.64 -10.89 25.25
N GLY A 62 8.39 -11.30 25.48
CA GLY A 62 7.49 -10.64 26.44
C GLY A 62 6.85 -9.33 25.95
N ASN A 63 7.19 -8.86 24.75
CA ASN A 63 6.61 -7.65 24.15
C ASN A 63 5.51 -7.98 23.14
N THR A 64 4.44 -7.17 23.12
CA THR A 64 3.38 -7.30 22.10
C THR A 64 3.84 -6.71 20.78
N VAL A 65 3.77 -7.51 19.71
CA VAL A 65 4.17 -7.13 18.35
C VAL A 65 2.94 -7.05 17.46
N HIS A 66 2.88 -6.04 16.60
CA HIS A 66 1.83 -5.89 15.59
C HIS A 66 2.42 -5.88 14.19
N ILE A 67 1.85 -6.69 13.30
CA ILE A 67 2.28 -6.76 11.90
C ILE A 67 1.20 -6.14 11.02
N TYR A 68 1.57 -5.07 10.29
CA TYR A 68 0.68 -4.36 9.37
C TYR A 68 1.25 -4.38 7.95
N PRO A 69 0.38 -4.26 6.91
CA PRO A 69 0.85 -4.02 5.56
C PRO A 69 1.50 -2.63 5.45
N ASP A 70 2.60 -2.55 4.71
CA ASP A 70 3.24 -1.27 4.40
C ASP A 70 2.45 -0.55 3.27
N TYR A 71 1.96 0.65 3.57
CA TYR A 71 1.16 1.45 2.65
C TYR A 71 1.84 2.79 2.40
N SER A 72 1.86 3.23 1.13
CA SER A 72 2.36 4.56 0.79
C SER A 72 1.57 5.67 1.52
N PRO A 73 2.19 6.82 1.83
CA PRO A 73 1.51 7.92 2.53
C PRO A 73 0.22 8.38 1.83
N GLY A 74 0.21 8.41 0.49
CA GLY A 74 -0.98 8.72 -0.30
C GLY A 74 -2.10 7.70 -0.13
N THR A 75 -1.76 6.42 -0.02
CA THR A 75 -2.74 5.35 0.26
C THR A 75 -3.29 5.47 1.68
N VAL A 76 -2.43 5.73 2.66
CA VAL A 76 -2.85 5.95 4.06
C VAL A 76 -3.82 7.12 4.15
N LYS A 77 -3.51 8.25 3.49
CA LYS A 77 -4.39 9.43 3.46
C LYS A 77 -5.79 9.09 2.91
N LYS A 78 -5.86 8.45 1.74
CA LYS A 78 -7.14 8.01 1.15
C LYS A 78 -7.90 7.02 2.04
N ARG A 79 -7.19 6.13 2.73
CA ARG A 79 -7.81 5.18 3.68
C ARG A 79 -8.38 5.85 4.92
N ARG A 80 -7.74 6.93 5.40
CA ARG A 80 -8.22 7.75 6.52
C ARG A 80 -9.49 8.53 6.19
N GLU A 81 -9.70 8.90 4.92
CA GLU A 81 -10.94 9.57 4.50
C GLU A 81 -12.20 8.73 4.80
N PHE A 82 -12.07 7.40 4.85
CA PHE A 82 -13.16 6.50 5.22
C PHE A 82 -13.36 6.33 6.75
N ASP A 83 -12.56 6.98 7.60
CA ASP A 83 -12.63 6.78 9.07
C ASP A 83 -14.00 7.14 9.66
N ALA A 84 -14.61 8.24 9.19
CA ALA A 84 -15.95 8.65 9.60
C ALA A 84 -17.02 7.61 9.23
N VAL A 85 -16.98 7.09 7.99
CA VAL A 85 -17.90 6.03 7.53
C VAL A 85 -17.69 4.75 8.30
N LYS A 86 -16.43 4.32 8.49
CA LYS A 86 -16.11 3.11 9.26
C LYS A 86 -16.61 3.20 10.69
N LYS A 87 -16.55 4.38 11.32
CA LYS A 87 -17.09 4.59 12.67
C LYS A 87 -18.59 4.29 12.69
N LYS A 88 -19.37 4.93 11.80
CA LYS A 88 -20.81 4.67 11.66
C LYS A 88 -21.12 3.19 11.42
N LEU A 89 -20.38 2.54 10.52
CA LEU A 89 -20.57 1.11 10.25
C LEU A 89 -20.29 0.22 11.46
N ARG A 90 -19.30 0.56 12.29
CA ARG A 90 -19.04 -0.16 13.55
C ARG A 90 -20.17 0.05 14.56
N ASP A 91 -20.63 1.29 14.69
CA ASP A 91 -21.71 1.66 15.61
C ASP A 91 -23.03 0.94 15.22
N ASP A 92 -23.27 0.76 13.92
CA ASP A 92 -24.41 0.01 13.38
C ASP A 92 -24.21 -1.52 13.34
N GLY A 93 -23.05 -2.03 13.78
CA GLY A 93 -22.73 -3.46 13.75
C GLY A 93 -22.57 -4.08 12.34
N ILE A 94 -22.40 -3.25 11.31
CA ILE A 94 -22.31 -3.68 9.91
C ILE A 94 -20.88 -4.14 9.59
N LYS A 95 -20.73 -5.35 9.05
CA LYS A 95 -19.44 -5.89 8.60
C LYS A 95 -18.95 -5.15 7.35
N TYR A 96 -17.71 -4.67 7.39
CA TYR A 96 -17.04 -4.02 6.27
C TYR A 96 -15.57 -4.46 6.13
N SER A 97 -15.00 -4.22 4.95
CA SER A 97 -13.57 -4.41 4.67
C SER A 97 -13.05 -3.28 3.78
N LEU A 98 -11.77 -2.93 3.93
CA LEU A 98 -11.11 -1.89 3.13
C LEU A 98 -10.07 -2.54 2.21
N LEU A 99 -10.43 -2.66 0.94
CA LEU A 99 -9.62 -3.30 -0.08
C LEU A 99 -8.49 -2.36 -0.55
N TYR A 100 -7.38 -2.95 -0.98
CA TYR A 100 -6.30 -2.20 -1.61
C TYR A 100 -6.75 -1.63 -2.98
N PRO A 101 -6.34 -0.40 -3.35
CA PRO A 101 -5.61 0.57 -2.53
C PRO A 101 -6.51 1.23 -1.46
N SER A 102 -7.72 1.64 -1.80
CA SER A 102 -8.63 2.36 -0.90
C SER A 102 -10.11 2.22 -1.29
N THR A 103 -10.60 0.98 -1.43
CA THR A 103 -12.01 0.71 -1.78
C THR A 103 -12.74 0.14 -0.59
N LEU A 104 -13.76 0.83 -0.09
CA LEU A 104 -14.58 0.33 1.02
C LEU A 104 -15.59 -0.69 0.48
N SER A 105 -15.62 -1.88 1.06
CA SER A 105 -16.56 -2.95 0.74
C SER A 105 -17.43 -3.23 1.96
N VAL A 106 -18.74 -3.09 1.82
CA VAL A 106 -19.71 -3.25 2.91
C VAL A 106 -20.70 -4.34 2.54
N LEU A 107 -21.06 -5.18 3.50
CA LEU A 107 -22.12 -6.17 3.33
C LEU A 107 -23.43 -5.57 3.83
N VAL A 108 -24.36 -5.27 2.92
CA VAL A 108 -25.68 -4.71 3.23
C VAL A 108 -26.73 -5.65 2.64
N ASP A 109 -27.63 -6.17 3.47
CA ASP A 109 -28.73 -7.07 3.07
C ASP A 109 -28.26 -8.27 2.21
N GLY A 110 -27.12 -8.87 2.59
CA GLY A 110 -26.52 -10.00 1.88
C GLY A 110 -25.80 -9.63 0.58
N LYS A 111 -25.86 -8.37 0.13
CA LYS A 111 -25.19 -7.88 -1.07
C LYS A 111 -23.93 -7.10 -0.72
N GLN A 112 -22.83 -7.43 -1.40
CA GLN A 112 -21.57 -6.70 -1.25
C GLN A 112 -21.62 -5.41 -2.08
N LYS A 113 -21.54 -4.25 -1.42
CA LYS A 113 -21.47 -2.94 -2.08
C LYS A 113 -20.09 -2.32 -1.89
N ARG A 114 -19.54 -1.78 -2.98
CA ARG A 114 -18.19 -1.21 -3.02
C ARG A 114 -18.25 0.29 -3.30
N PHE A 115 -17.45 1.05 -2.56
CA PHE A 115 -17.36 2.50 -2.67
C PHE A 115 -15.90 2.90 -2.90
N ARG A 116 -15.66 3.72 -3.92
CA ARG A 116 -14.30 4.18 -4.27
C ARG A 116 -13.92 5.46 -3.55
N THR A 117 -14.92 6.22 -3.10
CA THR A 117 -14.71 7.49 -2.40
C THR A 117 -15.49 7.52 -1.09
N SER A 118 -14.96 8.26 -0.10
CA SER A 118 -15.65 8.42 1.18
C SER A 118 -17.00 9.12 1.02
N LYS A 119 -17.06 10.18 0.20
CA LYS A 119 -18.30 10.95 -0.08
C LYS A 119 -19.44 10.10 -0.64
N GLU A 120 -19.11 9.17 -1.55
CA GLU A 120 -20.08 8.23 -2.13
C GLU A 120 -20.66 7.31 -1.05
N ALA A 121 -19.79 6.76 -0.19
CA ALA A 121 -20.21 5.93 0.93
C ALA A 121 -21.06 6.71 1.93
N GLU A 122 -20.63 7.91 2.33
CA GLU A 122 -21.39 8.78 3.24
C GLU A 122 -22.78 9.11 2.72
N SER A 123 -22.88 9.47 1.44
CA SER A 123 -24.16 9.79 0.80
C SER A 123 -25.09 8.58 0.79
N PHE A 124 -24.54 7.39 0.53
CA PHE A 124 -25.32 6.15 0.57
C PHE A 124 -25.89 5.85 1.96
N PHE A 125 -25.07 5.94 3.02
CA PHE A 125 -25.51 5.65 4.38
C PHE A 125 -26.41 6.73 4.97
N ARG A 126 -26.24 8.00 4.58
CA ARG A 126 -27.16 9.09 4.95
C ARG A 126 -28.56 8.85 4.38
N ASN A 127 -28.65 8.50 3.10
CA ASN A 127 -29.94 8.26 2.45
C ASN A 127 -30.61 6.97 2.97
N ALA A 128 -29.82 5.95 3.33
CA ALA A 128 -30.32 4.71 3.89
C ALA A 128 -30.92 4.89 5.31
N SER A 129 -30.33 5.75 6.15
CA SER A 129 -30.91 6.07 7.47
C SER A 129 -32.25 6.81 7.38
N ASP A 130 -32.44 7.64 6.35
CA ASP A 130 -33.70 8.37 6.14
C ASP A 130 -34.84 7.45 5.69
N GLN A 131 -34.52 6.37 4.97
CA GLN A 131 -35.52 5.39 4.51
C GLN A 131 -36.02 4.46 5.62
N ARG A 132 -35.25 4.26 6.70
CA ARG A 132 -35.64 3.41 7.85
C ARG A 132 -36.49 4.13 8.90
N ARG A 133 -36.67 5.45 8.79
CA ARG A 133 -37.43 6.30 9.72
C ARG A 133 -38.85 6.64 9.24
N LYS A 134 -39.23 6.21 8.03
CA LYS A 134 -40.60 6.28 7.51
C LYS A 134 -41.27 4.92 7.70
#